data_AF-A0A2H0PDN1-F1
#
_entry.id   AF-A0A2H0PDN1-F1
#
_cell.length_a   1.000
_cell.length_b   1.000
_cell.length_c   1.000
_cell.angle_alpha   90.00
_cell.angle_beta   90.00
_cell.angle_gamma   90.00
#
_symmetry.space_group_name_H-M   'P 1'
#
loop_
_entity.id
_entity.type
_entity.pdbx_description
1 polymer ?
#
loop_
_entity_poly.entity_id
_entity_poly.type
_entity_poly.pdbx_seq_one_letter_code
_entity_poly.pdbx_strand_id
1 'polypeptide(L)'
;MRIKPIFIALILCVAVVGCARQPSEKKAANLGKHYFNKYGRKYKTSTFGLAKIQKVEVESIQEVHKGMVQATMTLTNKEGLTSHVLCMIQRNDPFGWRIVSWENLY
;
A
#
# COMPACT_ATOMS: atom_id res chain seq x y z
N MET A 1 -10.22 -35.27 29.14
CA MET A 1 -10.59 -34.49 27.94
C MET A 1 -9.51 -34.73 26.87
N ARG A 2 -9.73 -35.57 25.86
CA ARG A 2 -8.73 -35.87 24.82
C ARG A 2 -8.74 -34.75 23.77
N ILE A 3 -7.75 -33.86 23.81
CA ILE A 3 -7.55 -32.82 22.79
C ILE A 3 -7.25 -33.54 21.47
N LYS A 4 -8.11 -33.35 20.47
CA LYS A 4 -7.95 -33.97 19.15
C LYS A 4 -6.75 -33.32 18.44
N PRO A 5 -5.84 -34.10 17.82
CA PRO A 5 -4.62 -33.58 17.19
C PRO A 5 -4.88 -32.53 16.10
N ILE A 6 -6.09 -32.51 15.53
CA ILE A 6 -6.58 -31.49 14.60
C ILE A 6 -6.55 -30.07 15.20
N PHE A 7 -6.84 -29.89 16.49
CA PHE A 7 -6.80 -28.57 17.13
C PHE A 7 -5.38 -28.03 17.28
N ILE A 8 -4.40 -28.91 17.49
CA ILE A 8 -2.99 -28.54 17.58
C ILE A 8 -2.47 -28.13 16.20
N ALA A 9 -2.86 -28.85 15.14
CA ALA A 9 -2.52 -28.49 13.77
C ALA A 9 -3.13 -27.13 13.36
N LEU A 10 -4.37 -26.83 13.79
CA LEU A 10 -5.02 -25.55 13.50
C LEU A 10 -4.29 -24.37 14.18
N ILE A 11 -3.84 -24.54 15.43
CA ILE A 11 -3.12 -23.49 16.18
C ILE A 11 -1.72 -23.25 15.58
N LEU A 12 -1.03 -24.30 15.12
CA LEU A 12 0.27 -24.16 14.46
C LEU A 12 0.18 -23.42 13.11
N CYS A 13 -0.88 -23.65 12.32
CA CYS A 13 -1.06 -23.00 11.02
C CYS A 13 -1.33 -21.49 11.11
N VAL A 14 -1.86 -21.00 12.24
CA VAL A 14 -2.12 -19.55 12.42
C VAL A 14 -0.83 -18.79 12.74
N ALA A 15 0.18 -19.45 13.33
CA ALA A 15 1.43 -18.80 13.75
C ALA A 15 2.34 -18.39 12.58
N VAL A 16 2.15 -18.95 11.37
CA VAL A 16 3.04 -18.71 10.22
C VAL A 16 2.66 -17.48 9.37
N VAL A 17 1.54 -16.81 9.68
CA VAL A 17 0.98 -15.74 8.82
C VAL A 17 1.52 -14.33 9.17
N GLY A 18 2.43 -14.22 10.14
CA GLY A 18 2.57 -12.98 10.91
C GLY A 18 3.83 -12.11 10.76
N CYS A 19 4.65 -12.19 9.69
CA CYS A 19 5.94 -11.45 9.64
C CYS A 19 6.22 -10.67 8.34
N ALA A 20 5.23 -10.05 7.70
CA ALA A 20 5.52 -9.10 6.62
C ALA A 20 6.05 -7.78 7.20
N ARG A 21 7.37 -7.59 7.11
CA ARG A 21 8.07 -6.38 7.59
C ARG A 21 7.78 -5.15 6.73
N GLN A 22 7.49 -5.35 5.45
CA GLN A 22 7.10 -4.34 4.47
C GLN A 22 5.89 -4.84 3.65
N PRO A 23 5.07 -3.94 3.07
CA PRO A 23 4.03 -4.35 2.14
C PRO A 23 4.65 -4.94 0.88
N SER A 24 3.98 -5.91 0.25
CA SER A 24 4.36 -6.35 -1.09
C SER A 24 4.10 -5.25 -2.12
N GLU A 25 4.81 -5.27 -3.25
CA GLU A 25 4.61 -4.32 -4.36
C GLU A 25 3.15 -4.25 -4.80
N LYS A 26 2.49 -5.41 -4.99
CA LYS A 26 1.06 -5.47 -5.32
C LYS A 26 0.19 -4.79 -4.26
N LYS A 27 0.54 -4.94 -2.98
CA LYS A 27 -0.20 -4.28 -1.87
C LYS A 27 0.05 -2.77 -1.90
N ALA A 28 1.29 -2.33 -2.08
CA ALA A 28 1.67 -0.93 -2.18
C ALA A 28 1.00 -0.25 -3.40
N ALA A 29 0.99 -0.90 -4.56
CA ALA A 29 0.30 -0.42 -5.76
C ALA A 29 -1.21 -0.23 -5.53
N ASN A 30 -1.85 -1.20 -4.86
CA ASN A 30 -3.28 -1.09 -4.51
C ASN A 30 -3.55 0.04 -3.51
N LEU A 31 -2.64 0.25 -2.54
CA LEU A 31 -2.72 1.38 -1.61
C LEU A 31 -2.60 2.71 -2.34
N GLY A 32 -1.61 2.86 -3.21
CA GLY A 32 -1.44 4.04 -4.06
C GLY A 32 -2.69 4.32 -4.89
N LYS A 33 -3.17 3.32 -5.63
CA LYS A 33 -4.38 3.46 -6.46
C LYS A 33 -5.59 3.90 -5.66
N HIS A 34 -5.82 3.31 -4.48
CA HIS A 34 -6.95 3.70 -3.64
C HIS A 34 -6.78 5.11 -3.07
N TYR A 35 -5.58 5.42 -2.56
CA TYR A 35 -5.25 6.70 -1.96
C TYR A 35 -5.41 7.84 -2.97
N PHE A 36 -4.77 7.77 -4.14
CA PHE A 36 -4.81 8.85 -5.13
C PHE A 36 -6.18 9.03 -5.77
N ASN A 37 -6.96 7.95 -5.95
CA ASN A 37 -8.36 8.08 -6.38
C ASN A 37 -9.25 8.71 -5.29
N LYS A 38 -8.96 8.47 -4.01
CA LYS A 38 -9.65 9.17 -2.90
C LYS A 38 -9.21 10.63 -2.82
N TYR A 39 -7.92 10.89 -2.99
CA TYR A 39 -7.33 12.23 -3.01
C TYR A 39 -7.91 13.08 -4.15
N GLY A 40 -7.92 12.58 -5.38
CA GLY A 40 -8.48 13.29 -6.53
C GLY A 40 -9.97 13.63 -6.39
N ARG A 41 -10.75 12.75 -5.75
CA ARG A 41 -12.16 13.06 -5.40
C ARG A 41 -12.30 14.23 -4.44
N LYS A 42 -11.36 14.40 -3.51
CA LYS A 42 -11.33 15.50 -2.54
C LYS A 42 -10.78 16.78 -3.17
N TYR A 43 -9.77 16.68 -4.02
CA TYR A 43 -9.06 17.80 -4.65
C TYR A 43 -9.23 17.75 -6.18
N LYS A 44 -10.41 18.14 -6.66
CA LYS A 44 -10.82 18.01 -8.07
C LYS A 44 -9.94 18.79 -9.04
N THR A 45 -9.34 19.89 -8.60
CA THR A 45 -8.45 20.74 -9.42
C THR A 45 -7.00 20.24 -9.45
N SER A 46 -6.66 19.22 -8.67
CA SER A 46 -5.32 18.61 -8.73
C SER A 46 -5.17 17.73 -9.97
N THR A 47 -3.93 17.46 -10.39
CA THR A 47 -3.62 16.52 -11.48
C THR A 47 -4.32 15.16 -11.32
N PHE A 48 -4.46 14.69 -10.08
CA PHE A 48 -5.14 13.42 -9.76
C PHE A 48 -6.68 13.53 -9.69
N GLY A 49 -7.21 14.76 -9.59
CA GLY A 49 -8.64 15.04 -9.61
C GLY A 49 -9.21 15.14 -11.02
N LEU A 50 -8.40 15.58 -11.98
CA LEU A 50 -8.79 15.73 -13.39
C LEU A 50 -9.04 14.37 -14.05
N ALA A 51 -8.20 13.38 -13.77
CA ALA A 51 -8.31 12.05 -14.35
C ALA A 51 -8.07 10.95 -13.31
N LYS A 52 -8.91 9.91 -13.36
CA LYS A 52 -8.83 8.76 -12.45
C LYS A 52 -7.53 7.98 -12.67
N ILE A 53 -6.87 7.58 -11.59
CA ILE A 53 -5.69 6.70 -11.66
C ILE A 53 -6.10 5.30 -12.10
N GLN A 54 -5.52 4.84 -13.20
CA GLN A 54 -5.78 3.54 -13.81
C GLN A 54 -4.75 2.50 -13.38
N LYS A 55 -3.47 2.86 -13.46
CA LYS A 55 -2.33 1.98 -13.18
C LYS A 55 -1.41 2.62 -12.15
N VAL A 56 -0.81 1.77 -11.31
CA VAL A 56 0.23 2.16 -10.35
C VAL A 56 1.32 1.12 -10.45
N GLU A 57 2.54 1.58 -10.70
CA GLU A 57 3.75 0.76 -10.72
C GLU A 57 4.61 1.17 -9.54
N VAL A 58 5.16 0.19 -8.83
CA VAL A 58 6.02 0.44 -7.67
C VAL A 58 7.44 0.21 -8.13
N GLU A 59 8.26 1.25 -8.05
CA GLU A 59 9.65 1.21 -8.50
C GLU A 59 10.56 0.70 -7.39
N SER A 60 10.32 1.15 -6.16
CA SER A 60 11.08 0.74 -5.00
C SER A 60 10.26 0.82 -3.72
N ILE A 61 10.52 -0.07 -2.77
CA ILE A 61 10.03 0.01 -1.39
C ILE A 61 11.26 -0.10 -0.48
N GLN A 62 11.42 0.88 0.41
CA GLN A 62 12.51 0.92 1.38
C GLN A 62 11.95 1.14 2.78
N GLU A 63 12.36 0.31 3.73
CA GLU A 63 12.03 0.53 5.13
C GLU A 63 12.87 1.69 5.69
N VAL A 64 12.19 2.73 6.16
CA VAL A 64 12.80 3.89 6.81
C VAL A 64 12.86 3.69 8.32
N HIS A 65 11.82 3.08 8.88
CA HIS A 65 11.73 2.70 10.29
C HIS A 65 10.81 1.48 10.44
N LYS A 66 10.82 0.83 11.62
CA LYS A 66 9.93 -0.28 11.91
C LYS A 66 8.46 0.13 11.68
N GLY A 67 7.80 -0.52 10.73
CA GLY A 67 6.42 -0.21 10.36
C GLY A 67 6.25 1.09 9.57
N MET A 68 7.33 1.64 9.00
CA MET A 68 7.29 2.80 8.12
C MET A 68 8.19 2.56 6.91
N VAL A 69 7.59 2.55 5.73
CA VAL A 69 8.30 2.36 4.48
C VAL A 69 8.08 3.55 3.56
N GLN A 70 9.11 3.89 2.81
CA GLN A 70 9.05 4.80 1.68
C GLN A 70 8.86 3.98 0.42
N ALA A 71 7.95 4.40 -0.45
CA ALA A 71 7.70 3.75 -1.72
C ALA A 71 7.68 4.76 -2.85
N THR A 72 8.48 4.53 -3.88
CA THR A 72 8.46 5.31 -5.11
C THR A 72 7.51 4.65 -6.09
N MET A 73 6.57 5.43 -6.63
CA MET A 73 5.52 4.91 -7.51
C MET A 73 5.33 5.77 -8.74
N THR A 74 5.14 5.12 -9.88
CA THR A 74 4.61 5.75 -11.09
C THR A 74 3.09 5.56 -11.12
N LEU A 75 2.36 6.67 -11.22
CA LEU A 75 0.90 6.68 -11.37
C LEU A 75 0.56 6.98 -12.83
N THR A 76 -0.26 6.14 -13.48
CA THR A 76 -0.80 6.42 -14.82
C THR A 76 -2.28 6.68 -14.71
N ASN A 77 -2.73 7.83 -15.20
CA ASN A 77 -4.15 8.16 -15.29
C ASN A 77 -4.81 7.53 -16.54
N LYS A 78 -6.13 7.68 -16.69
CA LYS A 78 -6.87 7.18 -17.85
C LYS A 78 -6.51 7.84 -19.19
N GLU A 79 -5.89 9.01 -19.14
CA GLU A 79 -5.46 9.77 -20.32
C GLU A 79 -4.03 9.41 -20.73
N GLY A 80 -3.38 8.50 -20.00
CA GLY A 80 -2.00 8.09 -20.24
C GLY A 80 -0.94 9.00 -19.61
N LEU A 81 -1.34 10.07 -18.90
CA LEU A 81 -0.40 10.92 -18.18
C LEU A 81 0.19 10.17 -16.99
N THR A 82 1.50 10.29 -16.84
CA THR A 82 2.26 9.70 -15.74
C THR A 82 2.64 10.75 -14.70
N SER A 83 2.72 10.33 -13.44
CA SER A 83 3.25 11.15 -12.34
C SER A 83 4.10 10.28 -11.43
N HIS A 84 5.28 10.76 -11.06
CA HIS A 84 6.20 10.05 -10.17
C HIS A 84 6.04 10.59 -8.76
N VAL A 85 5.69 9.72 -7.82
CA VAL A 85 5.41 10.11 -6.44
C VAL A 85 6.24 9.32 -5.47
N LEU A 86 6.71 10.00 -4.44
CA LEU A 86 7.26 9.39 -3.25
C LEU A 86 6.15 9.28 -2.21
N CYS A 87 5.90 8.09 -1.68
CA CYS A 87 4.86 7.84 -0.69
C CYS A 87 5.46 7.30 0.60
N MET A 88 5.07 7.88 1.74
CA MET A 88 5.30 7.28 3.05
C MET A 88 4.12 6.39 3.41
N ILE A 89 4.41 5.12 3.67
CA ILE A 89 3.44 4.10 4.04
C ILE A 89 3.73 3.65 5.47
N GLN A 90 2.73 3.78 6.34
CA GLN A 90 2.81 3.38 7.73
C GLN A 90 1.97 2.12 7.97
N ARG A 91 2.50 1.22 8.80
CA ARG A 91 1.77 0.10 9.38
C ARG A 91 0.85 0.63 10.48
N ASN A 92 -0.42 0.31 10.36
CA ASN A 92 -1.50 0.69 11.26
C ASN A 92 -2.16 -0.59 11.79
N ASP A 93 -1.46 -1.34 12.64
CA ASP A 93 -2.00 -2.57 13.23
C ASP A 93 -3.27 -2.27 14.05
N PRO A 94 -4.31 -3.13 13.99
CA PRO A 94 -4.43 -4.37 13.21
C PRO A 94 -4.94 -4.16 11.75
N PHE A 95 -5.14 -2.93 11.31
CA PHE A 95 -5.76 -2.54 10.03
C PHE A 95 -4.80 -2.56 8.82
N GLY A 96 -3.59 -3.09 8.96
CA GLY A 96 -2.65 -3.28 7.86
C GLY A 96 -1.80 -2.04 7.54
N TRP A 97 -1.71 -1.65 6.28
CA TRP A 97 -0.83 -0.58 5.79
C TRP A 97 -1.65 0.58 5.23
N ARG A 98 -1.17 1.82 5.40
CA ARG A 98 -1.80 3.04 4.85
C ARG A 98 -0.77 4.05 4.39
N ILE A 99 -1.09 4.83 3.36
CA ILE A 99 -0.29 6.00 2.97
C ILE A 99 -0.59 7.15 3.94
N VAL A 100 0.46 7.77 4.49
CA VAL A 100 0.35 8.88 5.45
C VAL A 100 0.75 10.22 4.85
N SER A 101 1.74 10.23 3.95
CA SER A 101 2.15 11.41 3.19
C SER A 101 2.64 10.99 1.81
N TRP A 102 2.70 11.96 0.91
CA TRP A 102 3.26 11.79 -0.41
C TRP A 102 3.83 13.11 -0.93
N GLU A 103 4.78 13.03 -1.84
CA GLU A 103 5.42 14.16 -2.51
C GLU A 103 5.48 13.87 -4.02
N ASN A 104 5.32 14.91 -4.84
CA ASN A 104 5.54 14.80 -6.27
C ASN A 104 7.05 14.93 -6.54
N LEU A 105 7.62 13.98 -7.27
CA LEU A 105 9.04 14.03 -7.61
C LEU A 105 9.27 14.89 -8.85
N TYR A 106 8.41 14.78 -9.86
CA TYR A 106 8.38 15.60 -11.08
C TYR A 106 7.15 15.28 -11.93
#